data_AF-A0A0B7NW48-F1
#
_entry.id   AF-A0A0B7NW48-F1
#
_cell.length_a   1.000
_cell.length_b   1.000
_cell.length_c   1.000
_cell.angle_alpha   90.00
_cell.angle_beta   90.00
_cell.angle_gamma   90.00
#
_symmetry.space_group_name_H-M   'P 1'
#
loop_
_entity.id
_entity.type
_entity.pdbx_description
1 polymer ?
#
loop_
_entity_poly.entity_id
_entity_poly.type
_entity_poly.pdbx_seq_one_letter_code
_entity_poly.pdbx_strand_id
1 'polypeptide(L)'
;MDDSALSSPLETMLSHHISNHNGAYPPQLPLLFPLARKQLTRKRRVTTIDMLYRSFDTLHRDYDSALINHVTALSLSLATVLYRVPNSTYRVPTKIKSMMVSDVFQMHPTGHFLHWKDTADTGLLSWKQARRQLFRGIESGNIRLQPFFQPLCTPHPAPSTTSNLISLQPFIQKLLPLDATNGMSIQSPSKTFRQVCTSLVVAPPHLRAINSPAWIFFWSLSLTMIQRNVIYRFINKCIPHLSLLHRIFPDQHTTDTCVVCSSASDTLDHFLFRCPPKALVWQGIIFEFLWPTVTIDDICHSILSFNFYNIRYSQQPLVPSHLIVMITMANIWRAHYRLIFNQKAFEITAVLNNIRLDINKMIDEDQVHNMI
;
A
#
# COMPACT_ATOMS: atom_id res chain seq x y z
N MET A 1 8.11 -40.87 -13.93
CA MET A 1 6.76 -40.46 -14.35
C MET A 1 6.63 -39.04 -13.87
N ASP A 2 6.89 -38.10 -14.78
CA ASP A 2 7.14 -36.69 -14.48
C ASP A 2 5.84 -35.98 -14.08
N ASP A 3 5.70 -35.68 -12.79
CA ASP A 3 4.74 -34.69 -12.29
C ASP A 3 5.25 -33.28 -12.63
N SER A 4 5.23 -32.94 -13.92
CA SER A 4 5.20 -31.55 -14.36
C SER A 4 3.82 -30.99 -14.03
N ALA A 5 3.64 -30.57 -12.77
CA ALA A 5 2.48 -29.77 -12.39
C ALA A 5 2.40 -28.58 -13.35
N LEU A 6 1.39 -28.56 -14.23
CA LEU A 6 1.16 -27.46 -15.15
C LEU A 6 1.05 -26.18 -14.30
N SER A 7 2.09 -25.33 -14.39
CA SER A 7 2.09 -24.02 -13.76
C SER A 7 0.81 -23.29 -14.15
N SER A 8 0.07 -22.77 -13.17
CA SER A 8 -1.18 -22.06 -13.43
C SER A 8 -0.95 -20.94 -14.46
N PRO A 9 -1.86 -20.70 -15.42
CA PRO A 9 -1.75 -19.59 -16.37
C PRO A 9 -1.50 -18.24 -15.67
N LEU A 10 -2.05 -18.07 -14.46
CA LEU A 10 -1.80 -16.91 -13.61
C LEU A 10 -0.34 -16.82 -13.15
N GLU A 11 0.25 -17.93 -12.71
CA GLU A 11 1.64 -18.01 -12.27
C GLU A 11 2.61 -17.68 -13.41
N THR A 12 2.33 -18.22 -14.60
CA THR A 12 3.09 -17.92 -15.82
C THR A 12 2.99 -16.44 -16.19
N MET A 13 1.77 -15.88 -16.16
CA MET A 13 1.55 -14.46 -16.46
C MET A 13 2.26 -13.54 -15.44
N LEU A 14 2.18 -13.86 -14.15
CA LEU A 14 2.88 -13.11 -13.09
C LEU A 14 4.39 -13.19 -13.26
N SER A 15 4.92 -14.39 -13.54
CA SER A 15 6.34 -14.60 -13.79
C SER A 15 6.85 -13.77 -14.97
N HIS A 16 6.11 -13.74 -16.09
CA HIS A 16 6.42 -12.88 -17.21
C HIS A 16 6.33 -11.39 -16.86
N HIS A 17 5.29 -10.97 -16.13
CA HIS A 17 5.13 -9.58 -15.71
C HIS A 17 6.32 -9.10 -14.86
N ILE A 18 6.72 -9.87 -13.85
CA ILE A 18 7.83 -9.51 -12.97
C ILE A 18 9.16 -9.56 -13.74
N SER A 19 9.36 -10.56 -14.59
CA SER A 19 10.55 -10.69 -15.44
C SER A 19 10.68 -9.51 -16.40
N ASN A 20 9.60 -9.09 -17.07
CA ASN A 20 9.62 -7.93 -17.97
C ASN A 20 10.00 -6.64 -17.25
N HIS A 21 9.58 -6.48 -16.00
CA HIS A 21 9.92 -5.30 -15.19
C HIS A 21 11.36 -5.30 -14.67
N ASN A 22 11.99 -6.46 -14.46
CA ASN A 22 13.29 -6.54 -13.79
C ASN A 22 14.42 -7.11 -14.67
N GLY A 23 14.10 -7.75 -15.78
CA GLY A 23 15.03 -8.57 -16.55
C GLY A 23 15.84 -9.51 -15.66
N ALA A 24 15.20 -10.08 -14.63
CA ALA A 24 15.84 -10.91 -13.61
C ALA A 24 15.38 -12.36 -13.75
N TYR A 25 16.32 -13.29 -13.61
CA TYR A 25 16.07 -14.73 -13.57
C TYR A 25 16.75 -15.30 -12.31
N PRO A 26 16.02 -15.94 -11.39
CA PRO A 26 14.59 -16.24 -11.43
C PRO A 26 13.67 -15.02 -11.23
N PRO A 27 12.43 -15.02 -11.77
CA PRO A 27 11.51 -13.88 -11.69
C PRO A 27 11.06 -13.53 -10.26
N GLN A 28 11.17 -14.45 -9.31
CA GLN A 28 10.77 -14.22 -7.91
C GLN A 28 11.80 -13.40 -7.13
N LEU A 29 13.03 -13.27 -7.63
CA LEU A 29 14.14 -12.65 -6.91
C LEU A 29 13.88 -11.18 -6.54
N PRO A 30 13.29 -10.31 -7.39
CA PRO A 30 12.89 -8.95 -7.02
C PRO A 30 11.74 -8.87 -6.00
N LEU A 31 10.96 -9.94 -5.81
CA LEU A 31 9.94 -10.00 -4.77
C LEU A 31 10.57 -10.25 -3.40
N LEU A 32 11.55 -11.16 -3.33
CA LEU A 32 12.27 -11.53 -2.10
C LEU A 32 13.27 -10.45 -1.68
N PHE A 33 13.95 -9.82 -2.64
CA PHE A 33 15.01 -8.86 -2.39
C PHE A 33 14.70 -7.49 -3.02
N PRO A 34 14.40 -6.45 -2.21
CA PRO A 34 14.14 -5.10 -2.71
C PRO A 34 15.34 -4.52 -3.47
N LEU A 35 16.56 -4.89 -3.07
CA LEU A 35 17.80 -4.45 -3.71
C LEU A 35 17.98 -5.01 -5.13
N ALA A 36 17.25 -6.06 -5.50
CA ALA A 36 17.28 -6.64 -6.84
C ALA A 36 16.24 -6.01 -7.80
N ARG A 37 15.41 -5.10 -7.32
CA ARG A 37 14.41 -4.41 -8.16
C ARG A 37 15.09 -3.38 -9.04
N LYS A 38 14.77 -3.39 -10.34
CA LYS A 38 15.19 -2.30 -11.23
C LYS A 38 14.28 -1.10 -10.99
N GLN A 39 14.85 0.06 -10.71
CA GLN A 39 14.11 1.33 -10.53
C GLN A 39 13.63 1.89 -11.88
N LEU A 40 12.78 1.14 -12.60
CA LEU A 40 12.22 1.60 -13.88
C LEU A 40 11.02 2.54 -13.69
N THR A 41 10.41 2.59 -12.50
CA THR A 41 9.22 3.41 -12.25
C THR A 41 9.58 4.80 -11.72
N ARG A 42 10.14 5.65 -12.59
CA ARG A 42 10.16 7.12 -12.39
C ARG A 42 8.76 7.77 -12.56
N LYS A 43 7.71 6.99 -12.79
CA LYS A 43 6.37 7.52 -13.11
C LYS A 43 5.50 7.61 -11.85
N ARG A 44 4.80 8.74 -11.69
CA ARG A 44 3.92 9.15 -10.57
C ARG A 44 2.74 8.21 -10.25
N ARG A 45 2.54 7.10 -10.98
CA ARG A 45 1.38 6.21 -10.79
C ARG A 45 1.82 4.88 -10.21
N VAL A 46 1.15 4.46 -9.13
CA VAL A 46 1.28 3.12 -8.55
C VAL A 46 0.83 2.10 -9.60
N THR A 47 1.73 1.23 -10.02
CA THR A 47 1.48 0.14 -10.96
C THR A 47 1.17 -1.17 -10.22
N THR A 48 0.66 -2.18 -10.93
CA THR A 48 0.42 -3.52 -10.33
C THR A 48 1.69 -4.11 -9.73
N ILE A 49 2.86 -3.90 -10.35
CA ILE A 49 4.13 -4.37 -9.78
C ILE A 49 4.50 -3.63 -8.49
N ASP A 50 4.17 -2.34 -8.38
CA ASP A 50 4.37 -1.58 -7.13
C ASP A 50 3.48 -2.11 -6.00
N MET A 51 2.25 -2.53 -6.31
CA MET A 51 1.37 -3.17 -5.34
C MET A 51 1.94 -4.51 -4.87
N LEU A 52 2.41 -5.35 -5.81
CA LEU A 52 3.06 -6.62 -5.48
C LEU A 52 4.28 -6.43 -4.58
N TYR A 53 5.15 -5.47 -4.92
CA TYR A 53 6.31 -5.13 -4.09
C TYR A 53 5.93 -4.71 -2.68
N ARG A 54 4.95 -3.81 -2.54
CA ARG A 54 4.48 -3.37 -1.23
C ARG A 54 3.95 -4.54 -0.40
N SER A 55 3.17 -5.44 -1.01
CA SER A 55 2.67 -6.63 -0.33
C SER A 55 3.78 -7.57 0.14
N PHE A 56 4.81 -7.79 -0.69
CA PHE A 56 5.96 -8.61 -0.28
C PHE A 56 6.85 -7.92 0.76
N ASP A 57 6.92 -6.59 0.75
CA ASP A 57 7.69 -5.80 1.73
C ASP A 57 7.06 -5.77 3.12
N THR A 58 5.76 -6.07 3.24
CA THR A 58 5.13 -6.22 4.55
C THR A 58 5.42 -7.56 5.23
N LEU A 59 5.98 -8.54 4.51
CA LEU A 59 6.34 -9.83 5.08
C LEU A 59 7.65 -9.72 5.88
N HIS A 60 7.68 -10.26 7.09
CA HIS A 60 8.91 -10.32 7.88
C HIS A 60 9.90 -11.32 7.26
N ARG A 61 11.18 -10.94 7.20
CA ARG A 61 12.24 -11.72 6.54
C ARG A 61 13.38 -11.97 7.54
N ASP A 62 13.68 -13.23 7.81
CA ASP A 62 14.88 -13.62 8.55
C ASP A 62 15.76 -14.52 7.66
N TYR A 63 16.54 -13.88 6.79
CA TYR A 63 17.37 -14.61 5.86
C TYR A 63 18.70 -15.05 6.44
N ASP A 64 19.08 -14.63 7.65
CA ASP A 64 20.42 -14.89 8.19
C ASP A 64 20.72 -16.39 8.32
N SER A 65 19.69 -17.19 8.56
CA SER A 65 19.75 -18.65 8.69
C SER A 65 19.30 -19.42 7.44
N ALA A 66 19.17 -18.76 6.28
CA ALA A 66 18.80 -19.42 5.03
C ALA A 66 19.96 -20.29 4.50
N LEU A 67 19.68 -21.57 4.21
CA LEU A 67 20.67 -22.50 3.65
C LEU A 67 20.46 -22.63 2.13
N ILE A 68 21.30 -21.97 1.34
CA ILE A 68 21.24 -22.00 -0.13
C ILE A 68 22.39 -22.82 -0.72
N ASN A 69 22.22 -23.31 -1.95
CA ASN A 69 23.31 -23.94 -2.70
C ASN A 69 24.15 -22.90 -3.47
N HIS A 70 25.32 -23.34 -3.93
CA HIS A 70 26.27 -22.52 -4.69
C HIS A 70 25.68 -21.93 -5.97
N VAL A 71 24.87 -22.71 -6.70
CA VAL A 71 24.25 -22.26 -7.96
C VAL A 71 23.24 -21.14 -7.70
N THR A 72 22.42 -21.27 -6.66
CA THR A 72 21.49 -20.22 -6.25
C THR A 72 22.25 -18.97 -5.83
N ALA A 73 23.30 -19.11 -5.02
CA ALA A 73 24.15 -18.00 -4.61
C ALA A 73 24.72 -17.20 -5.80
N LEU A 74 25.24 -17.89 -6.82
CA LEU A 74 25.79 -17.25 -8.01
C LEU A 74 24.73 -16.52 -8.86
N SER A 75 23.46 -16.94 -8.77
CA SER A 75 22.32 -16.29 -9.44
C SER A 75 21.81 -15.02 -8.73
N LEU A 76 22.31 -14.70 -7.52
CA LEU A 76 21.88 -13.52 -6.79
C LEU A 76 22.55 -12.24 -7.33
N SER A 77 21.90 -11.09 -7.13
CA SER A 77 22.57 -9.81 -7.30
C SER A 77 23.59 -9.61 -6.17
N LEU A 78 24.75 -9.06 -6.50
CA LEU A 78 25.80 -8.80 -5.52
C LEU A 78 25.31 -7.90 -4.37
N ALA A 79 24.40 -6.96 -4.66
CA ALA A 79 23.85 -6.07 -3.66
C ALA A 79 23.04 -6.81 -2.56
N THR A 80 22.52 -8.01 -2.83
CA THR A 80 21.71 -8.76 -1.86
C THR A 80 22.55 -9.56 -0.87
N VAL A 81 23.80 -9.87 -1.20
CA VAL A 81 24.72 -10.66 -0.35
C VAL A 81 25.70 -9.80 0.42
N LEU A 82 25.66 -8.48 0.25
CA LEU A 82 26.52 -7.52 0.95
C LEU A 82 25.69 -6.62 1.85
N TYR A 83 26.27 -6.24 2.98
CA TYR A 83 25.79 -5.12 3.78
C TYR A 83 26.94 -4.20 4.18
N ARG A 84 26.62 -2.93 4.37
CA ARG A 84 27.55 -1.93 4.89
C ARG A 84 27.48 -1.95 6.40
N VAL A 85 28.63 -1.96 7.06
CA VAL A 85 28.66 -1.90 8.53
C VAL A 85 28.05 -0.58 9.01
N PRO A 86 27.15 -0.60 10.02
CA PRO A 86 26.62 0.62 10.62
C PRO A 86 27.74 1.57 11.03
N ASN A 87 27.54 2.88 10.85
CA ASN A 87 28.50 3.94 11.18
C ASN A 87 29.77 4.03 10.32
N SER A 88 29.94 3.16 9.32
CA SER A 88 31.02 3.34 8.33
C SER A 88 30.80 4.61 7.52
N THR A 89 31.86 5.37 7.21
CA THR A 89 31.84 6.49 6.24
C THR A 89 32.18 6.04 4.82
N TYR A 90 32.45 4.74 4.63
CA TYR A 90 32.87 4.17 3.35
C TYR A 90 31.78 4.31 2.27
N ARG A 91 32.15 4.79 1.08
CA ARG A 91 31.22 4.95 -0.03
C ARG A 91 31.18 3.68 -0.88
N VAL A 92 30.05 2.97 -0.83
CA VAL A 92 29.82 1.76 -1.62
C VAL A 92 29.67 2.13 -3.11
N PRO A 93 30.40 1.49 -4.04
CA PRO A 93 30.27 1.73 -5.47
C PRO A 93 28.82 1.59 -5.97
N THR A 94 28.34 2.58 -6.72
CA THR A 94 26.97 2.56 -7.29
C THR A 94 26.75 1.39 -8.25
N LYS A 95 27.81 0.96 -8.95
CA LYS A 95 27.79 -0.19 -9.87
C LYS A 95 27.54 -1.54 -9.20
N ILE A 96 27.66 -1.67 -7.88
CA ILE A 96 27.36 -2.92 -7.18
C ILE A 96 25.90 -3.35 -7.40
N LYS A 97 24.98 -2.38 -7.56
CA LYS A 97 23.57 -2.67 -7.86
C LYS A 97 23.34 -3.36 -9.20
N SER A 98 24.29 -3.25 -10.13
CA SER A 98 24.22 -3.90 -11.45
C SER A 98 25.04 -5.18 -11.54
N MET A 99 25.81 -5.52 -10.49
CA MET A 99 26.64 -6.73 -10.47
C MET A 99 25.84 -7.93 -9.96
N MET A 100 26.17 -9.10 -10.51
CA MET A 100 25.77 -10.41 -10.01
C MET A 100 26.85 -10.97 -9.09
N VAL A 101 26.49 -11.92 -8.24
CA VAL A 101 27.48 -12.64 -7.41
C VAL A 101 28.47 -13.37 -8.31
N SER A 102 28.03 -13.97 -9.41
CA SER A 102 28.89 -14.64 -10.41
C SER A 102 29.88 -13.72 -11.12
N ASP A 103 29.71 -12.40 -11.08
CA ASP A 103 30.69 -11.46 -11.61
C ASP A 103 31.93 -11.38 -10.72
N VAL A 104 31.76 -11.59 -9.40
CA VAL A 104 32.79 -11.35 -8.37
C VAL A 104 33.28 -12.64 -7.72
N PHE A 105 32.41 -13.62 -7.57
CA PHE A 105 32.70 -14.92 -6.96
C PHE A 105 32.72 -16.02 -8.01
N GLN A 106 33.50 -17.06 -7.74
CA GLN A 106 33.52 -18.29 -8.49
C GLN A 106 33.66 -19.49 -7.55
N MET A 107 33.30 -20.67 -8.04
CA MET A 107 33.43 -21.91 -7.29
C MET A 107 34.89 -22.37 -7.31
N HIS A 108 35.42 -22.76 -6.15
CA HIS A 108 36.77 -23.32 -6.06
C HIS A 108 36.80 -24.68 -6.79
N PRO A 109 37.81 -24.94 -7.65
CA PRO A 109 37.84 -26.16 -8.47
C PRO A 109 37.75 -27.48 -7.70
N THR A 110 38.32 -27.52 -6.49
CA THR A 110 38.42 -28.74 -5.67
C THR A 110 37.81 -28.61 -4.29
N GLY A 111 37.40 -27.41 -3.90
CA GLY A 111 37.13 -27.07 -2.50
C GLY A 111 35.64 -27.06 -2.13
N HIS A 112 34.75 -27.09 -3.12
CA HIS A 112 33.30 -26.94 -2.92
C HIS A 112 32.92 -25.74 -2.04
N PHE A 113 33.61 -24.60 -2.23
CA PHE A 113 33.30 -23.31 -1.62
C PHE A 113 33.42 -22.19 -2.67
N LEU A 114 32.76 -21.07 -2.43
CA LEU A 114 32.89 -19.85 -3.23
C LEU A 114 34.09 -19.04 -2.76
N HIS A 115 34.87 -18.56 -3.71
CA HIS A 115 35.91 -17.59 -3.44
C HIS A 115 35.83 -16.43 -4.42
N TRP A 116 36.44 -15.32 -4.03
CA TRP A 116 36.57 -14.16 -4.88
C TRP A 116 37.40 -14.52 -6.12
N LYS A 117 36.98 -14.04 -7.28
CA LYS A 117 37.81 -14.07 -8.49
C LYS A 117 39.05 -13.21 -8.28
N ASP A 118 40.12 -13.56 -8.97
CA ASP A 118 41.32 -12.74 -8.99
C ASP A 118 40.97 -11.32 -9.47
N THR A 119 41.52 -10.30 -8.83
CA THR A 119 41.38 -8.92 -9.28
C THR A 119 41.89 -8.68 -10.71
N ALA A 120 42.75 -9.57 -11.22
CA ALA A 120 43.24 -9.59 -12.60
C ALA A 120 42.29 -10.29 -13.60
N ASP A 121 41.21 -10.94 -13.13
CA ASP A 121 40.24 -11.64 -13.97
C ASP A 121 39.62 -10.70 -15.03
N THR A 122 39.51 -11.21 -16.26
CA THR A 122 39.06 -10.44 -17.42
C THR A 122 37.59 -10.02 -17.31
N GLY A 123 36.74 -10.85 -16.69
CA GLY A 123 35.34 -10.53 -16.41
C GLY A 123 35.20 -9.35 -15.46
N LEU A 124 36.12 -9.21 -14.50
CA LEU A 124 36.16 -8.10 -13.55
C LEU A 124 36.66 -6.78 -14.16
N LEU A 125 37.40 -6.81 -15.27
CA LEU A 125 37.94 -5.59 -15.91
C LEU A 125 36.82 -4.64 -16.37
N SER A 126 35.69 -5.18 -16.82
CA SER A 126 34.51 -4.42 -17.25
C SER A 126 33.99 -3.44 -16.18
N TRP A 127 34.23 -3.76 -14.90
CA TRP A 127 33.75 -3.00 -13.75
C TRP A 127 34.69 -1.86 -13.30
N LYS A 128 35.85 -1.70 -13.94
CA LYS A 128 36.81 -0.58 -13.74
C LYS A 128 37.14 -0.34 -12.25
N GLN A 129 36.92 0.87 -11.73
CA GLN A 129 37.24 1.24 -10.35
C GLN A 129 36.32 0.59 -9.31
N ALA A 130 35.11 0.16 -9.70
CA ALA A 130 34.13 -0.39 -8.76
C ALA A 130 34.64 -1.68 -8.12
N ARG A 131 35.37 -2.52 -8.87
CA ARG A 131 35.99 -3.75 -8.32
C ARG A 131 37.00 -3.43 -7.21
N ARG A 132 37.89 -2.45 -7.43
CA ARG A 132 38.93 -2.08 -6.46
C ARG A 132 38.32 -1.51 -5.18
N GLN A 133 37.28 -0.69 -5.31
CA GLN A 133 36.54 -0.17 -4.17
C GLN A 133 35.74 -1.26 -3.46
N LEU A 134 35.19 -2.25 -4.17
CA LEU A 134 34.53 -3.38 -3.54
C LEU A 134 35.52 -4.16 -2.67
N PHE A 135 36.63 -4.64 -3.26
CA PHE A 135 37.64 -5.44 -2.54
C PHE A 135 38.24 -4.69 -1.35
N ARG A 136 38.65 -3.42 -1.52
CA ARG A 136 39.11 -2.59 -0.40
C ARG A 136 38.07 -2.43 0.69
N GLY A 137 36.79 -2.30 0.32
CA GLY A 137 35.70 -2.17 1.28
C GLY A 137 35.51 -3.43 2.12
N ILE A 138 35.69 -4.60 1.51
CA ILE A 138 35.62 -5.91 2.18
C ILE A 138 36.86 -6.13 3.07
N GLU A 139 38.06 -5.92 2.52
CA GLU A 139 39.33 -6.08 3.25
C GLU A 139 39.42 -5.16 4.47
N SER A 140 38.93 -3.92 4.35
CA SER A 140 38.86 -2.97 5.48
C SER A 140 37.71 -3.24 6.45
N GLY A 141 36.88 -4.27 6.21
CA GLY A 141 35.74 -4.62 7.05
C GLY A 141 34.56 -3.65 6.98
N ASN A 142 34.60 -2.64 6.11
CA ASN A 142 33.53 -1.65 5.90
C ASN A 142 32.31 -2.23 5.17
N ILE A 143 32.54 -3.26 4.36
CA ILE A 143 31.52 -4.06 3.67
C ILE A 143 31.66 -5.50 4.17
N ARG A 144 30.54 -6.15 4.50
CA ARG A 144 30.52 -7.54 4.97
C ARG A 144 29.53 -8.36 4.17
N LEU A 145 29.77 -9.67 4.14
CA LEU A 145 28.85 -10.64 3.55
C LEU A 145 27.69 -10.93 4.50
N GLN A 146 26.49 -11.08 3.95
CA GLN A 146 25.31 -11.48 4.70
C GLN A 146 25.54 -12.84 5.40
N PRO A 147 24.99 -13.05 6.61
CA PRO A 147 25.22 -14.28 7.39
C PRO A 147 24.94 -15.57 6.61
N PHE A 148 23.87 -15.62 5.81
CA PHE A 148 23.52 -16.79 5.00
C PHE A 148 24.51 -17.12 3.89
N PHE A 149 25.31 -16.14 3.45
CA PHE A 149 26.26 -16.31 2.36
C PHE A 149 27.65 -16.72 2.87
N GLN A 150 27.99 -16.37 4.11
CA GLN A 150 29.30 -16.67 4.70
C GLN A 150 29.66 -18.17 4.71
N PRO A 151 28.75 -19.11 5.05
CA PRO A 151 29.06 -20.55 5.05
C PRO A 151 29.49 -21.08 3.69
N LEU A 152 29.03 -20.46 2.60
CA LEU A 152 29.42 -20.85 1.24
C LEU A 152 30.85 -20.47 0.91
N CYS A 153 31.44 -19.51 1.63
CA CYS A 153 32.80 -19.03 1.38
C CYS A 153 33.86 -19.80 2.18
N THR A 154 33.43 -20.71 3.06
CA THR A 154 34.32 -21.52 3.88
C THR A 154 34.46 -22.93 3.31
N PRO A 155 35.67 -23.50 3.25
CA PRO A 155 35.85 -24.90 2.87
C PRO A 155 35.08 -25.80 3.85
N HIS A 156 34.15 -26.61 3.35
CA HIS A 156 33.39 -27.54 4.18
C HIS A 156 33.75 -29.00 3.84
N PRO A 157 33.94 -29.90 4.83
CA PRO A 157 34.36 -31.28 4.57
C PRO A 157 33.31 -32.16 3.87
N ALA A 158 32.07 -31.68 3.71
CA ALA A 158 30.99 -32.42 3.06
C ALA A 158 30.17 -31.47 2.16
N PRO A 159 29.66 -31.92 0.99
CA PRO A 159 28.88 -31.07 0.11
C PRO A 159 27.50 -30.81 0.72
N SER A 160 27.32 -29.67 1.37
CA SER A 160 25.99 -29.16 1.72
C SER A 160 25.22 -28.86 0.42
N THR A 161 24.29 -29.76 0.09
CA THR A 161 23.30 -29.64 -1.01
C THR A 161 23.91 -29.70 -2.42
N THR A 162 24.04 -30.92 -2.97
CA THR A 162 24.52 -31.23 -4.34
C THR A 162 23.55 -30.85 -5.47
N SER A 163 22.47 -30.13 -5.17
CA SER A 163 21.52 -29.72 -6.21
C SER A 163 22.15 -28.65 -7.10
N ASN A 164 22.22 -28.94 -8.41
CA ASN A 164 22.67 -28.00 -9.44
C ASN A 164 21.57 -27.04 -9.90
N LEU A 165 20.37 -27.13 -9.32
CA LEU A 165 19.25 -26.28 -9.69
C LEU A 165 19.19 -25.03 -8.82
N ILE A 166 18.82 -23.89 -9.42
CA ILE A 166 18.51 -22.67 -8.67
C ILE A 166 17.24 -22.92 -7.85
N SER A 167 17.31 -22.75 -6.54
CA SER A 167 16.18 -22.91 -5.64
C SER A 167 16.10 -21.74 -4.68
N LEU A 168 15.02 -20.96 -4.80
CA LEU A 168 14.71 -19.86 -3.88
C LEU A 168 13.89 -20.32 -2.67
N GLN A 169 13.56 -21.63 -2.58
CA GLN A 169 12.80 -22.21 -1.46
C GLN A 169 13.41 -21.89 -0.08
N PRO A 170 14.74 -21.92 0.14
CA PRO A 170 15.30 -21.57 1.44
C PRO A 170 14.97 -20.15 1.89
N PHE A 171 14.84 -19.19 0.96
CA PHE A 171 14.41 -17.84 1.27
C PHE A 171 12.90 -17.75 1.49
N ILE A 172 12.11 -18.50 0.71
CA ILE A 172 10.65 -18.54 0.86
C ILE A 172 10.25 -19.12 2.21
N GLN A 173 10.93 -20.18 2.68
CA GLN A 173 10.71 -20.77 4.01
C GLN A 173 11.07 -19.82 5.16
N LYS A 174 11.91 -18.82 4.89
CA LYS A 174 12.34 -17.78 5.83
C LYS A 174 11.55 -16.48 5.71
N LEU A 175 10.59 -16.42 4.80
CA LEU A 175 9.49 -15.47 4.92
C LEU A 175 8.67 -15.95 6.12
N LEU A 176 8.76 -15.27 7.25
CA LEU A 176 7.94 -15.63 8.38
C LEU A 176 6.48 -15.42 7.95
N PRO A 177 5.62 -16.47 7.96
CA PRO A 177 4.22 -16.20 8.04
C PRO A 177 4.05 -15.35 9.28
N LEU A 178 3.25 -14.32 9.13
CA LEU A 178 3.01 -13.23 10.06
C LEU A 178 2.60 -13.69 11.49
N ASP A 179 2.46 -15.00 11.75
CA ASP A 179 2.69 -15.67 13.04
C ASP A 179 2.99 -17.18 12.83
N ALA A 180 4.24 -17.63 13.05
CA ALA A 180 4.59 -19.06 13.07
C ALA A 180 4.06 -19.79 14.32
N THR A 181 3.47 -19.07 15.27
CA THR A 181 2.84 -19.64 16.48
C THR A 181 1.47 -20.25 16.21
N ASN A 182 0.81 -19.95 15.08
CA ASN A 182 -0.57 -20.39 14.80
C ASN A 182 -0.71 -21.36 13.61
N GLY A 183 0.37 -21.99 13.14
CA GLY A 183 0.26 -23.13 12.21
C GLY A 183 -0.47 -22.82 10.90
N MET A 184 -0.21 -21.67 10.28
CA MET A 184 -0.79 -21.34 8.97
C MET A 184 -0.21 -22.27 7.89
N SER A 185 -1.02 -23.24 7.46
CA SER A 185 -0.76 -24.01 6.24
C SER A 185 -0.92 -23.12 5.01
N ILE A 186 -0.12 -23.39 3.97
CA ILE A 186 -0.17 -22.74 2.64
C ILE A 186 -1.58 -22.85 2.01
N GLN A 187 -2.43 -23.72 2.52
CA GLN A 187 -3.83 -23.91 2.09
C GLN A 187 -4.87 -23.10 2.90
N SER A 188 -4.45 -22.15 3.75
CA SER A 188 -5.39 -21.37 4.56
C SER A 188 -6.34 -20.53 3.67
N PRO A 189 -7.66 -20.55 3.92
CA PRO A 189 -8.60 -19.71 3.18
C PRO A 189 -8.22 -18.23 3.28
N SER A 190 -8.50 -17.46 2.22
CA SER A 190 -8.21 -16.01 2.17
C SER A 190 -8.81 -15.22 3.34
N LYS A 191 -9.86 -15.74 3.98
CA LYS A 191 -10.46 -15.17 5.19
C LYS A 191 -9.51 -15.29 6.40
N THR A 192 -8.92 -16.46 6.62
CA THR A 192 -7.98 -16.72 7.72
C THR A 192 -6.71 -15.89 7.55
N PHE A 193 -6.16 -15.85 6.34
CA PHE A 193 -5.02 -14.99 6.03
C PHE A 193 -5.34 -13.51 6.32
N ARG A 194 -6.49 -13.01 5.85
CA ARG A 194 -6.91 -11.62 6.12
C ARG A 194 -7.11 -11.36 7.60
N GLN A 195 -7.65 -12.31 8.37
CA GLN A 195 -7.80 -12.17 9.82
C GLN A 195 -6.45 -12.04 10.52
N VAL A 196 -5.45 -12.84 10.15
CA VAL A 196 -4.08 -12.75 10.69
C VAL A 196 -3.40 -11.44 10.27
N CYS A 197 -3.51 -11.03 9.01
CA CYS A 197 -2.99 -9.73 8.60
C CYS A 197 -3.68 -8.56 9.32
N THR A 198 -4.97 -8.70 9.62
CA THR A 198 -5.74 -7.68 10.36
C THR A 198 -5.38 -7.68 11.84
N SER A 199 -5.05 -8.81 12.47
CA SER A 199 -4.61 -8.85 13.87
C SER A 199 -3.25 -8.15 14.07
N LEU A 200 -2.44 -8.07 13.02
CA LEU A 200 -1.12 -7.44 13.05
C LEU A 200 -1.17 -5.94 12.75
N VAL A 201 -2.29 -5.46 12.21
CA VAL A 201 -2.54 -4.04 11.94
C VAL A 201 -3.62 -3.55 12.89
N VAL A 202 -3.21 -2.89 13.98
CA VAL A 202 -4.16 -2.28 14.90
C VAL A 202 -4.85 -1.11 14.20
N ALA A 203 -6.15 -1.26 13.94
CA ALA A 203 -6.96 -0.19 13.36
C ALA A 203 -6.90 1.07 14.25
N PRO A 204 -6.90 2.29 13.66
CA PRO A 204 -6.94 3.54 14.40
C PRO A 204 -8.05 3.56 15.47
N PRO A 205 -7.83 4.19 16.64
CA PRO A 205 -8.80 4.19 17.75
C PRO A 205 -10.22 4.62 17.34
N HIS A 206 -10.33 5.63 16.48
CA HIS A 206 -11.63 6.13 16.01
C HIS A 206 -12.39 5.12 15.13
N LEU A 207 -11.70 4.26 14.39
CA LEU A 207 -12.35 3.18 13.62
C LEU A 207 -12.72 2.00 14.52
N ARG A 208 -11.90 1.72 15.55
CA ARG A 208 -12.21 0.69 16.57
C ARG A 208 -13.41 1.07 17.44
N ALA A 209 -13.69 2.36 17.60
CA ALA A 209 -14.86 2.85 18.31
C ALA A 209 -16.19 2.56 17.57
N ILE A 210 -16.14 2.30 16.26
CA ILE A 210 -17.32 1.92 15.46
C ILE A 210 -17.50 0.42 15.56
N ASN A 211 -18.64 0.00 16.12
CA ASN A 211 -18.94 -1.41 16.30
C ASN A 211 -19.25 -2.14 14.97
N SER A 212 -19.13 -3.46 14.97
CA SER A 212 -19.38 -4.28 13.77
C SER A 212 -20.82 -4.14 13.21
N PRO A 213 -21.89 -4.14 14.04
CA PRO A 213 -23.24 -3.90 13.55
C PRO A 213 -23.43 -2.58 12.81
N ALA A 214 -22.79 -1.50 13.26
CA ALA A 214 -22.88 -0.19 12.63
C ALA A 214 -22.19 -0.17 11.26
N TRP A 215 -21.09 -0.92 11.10
CA TRP A 215 -20.49 -1.16 9.78
C TRP A 215 -21.43 -1.95 8.88
N ILE A 216 -22.03 -3.03 9.37
CA ILE A 216 -22.98 -3.85 8.59
C ILE A 216 -24.16 -2.97 8.13
N PHE A 217 -24.72 -2.16 9.03
CA PHE A 217 -25.75 -1.18 8.69
C PHE A 217 -25.30 -0.24 7.58
N PHE A 218 -24.11 0.38 7.69
CA PHE A 218 -23.61 1.27 6.64
C PHE A 218 -23.46 0.58 5.28
N TRP A 219 -22.97 -0.67 5.27
CA TRP A 219 -22.81 -1.44 4.03
C TRP A 219 -24.13 -1.94 3.44
N SER A 220 -25.19 -2.09 4.25
CA SER A 220 -26.52 -2.46 3.77
C SER A 220 -27.31 -1.30 3.17
N LEU A 221 -26.90 -0.05 3.39
CA LEU A 221 -27.59 1.11 2.82
C LEU A 221 -27.48 1.14 1.29
N SER A 222 -28.60 1.43 0.62
CA SER A 222 -28.71 1.64 -0.84
C SER A 222 -28.13 2.99 -1.28
N LEU A 223 -26.82 3.17 -1.06
CA LEU A 223 -26.10 4.39 -1.44
C LEU A 223 -25.48 4.27 -2.84
N THR A 224 -25.46 5.38 -3.57
CA THR A 224 -24.61 5.52 -4.75
C THR A 224 -23.13 5.39 -4.38
N MET A 225 -22.30 5.05 -5.36
CA MET A 225 -20.85 4.95 -5.18
C MET A 225 -20.23 6.24 -4.63
N ILE A 226 -20.73 7.41 -5.04
CA ILE A 226 -20.20 8.69 -4.58
C ILE A 226 -20.58 8.94 -3.12
N GLN A 227 -21.85 8.75 -2.75
CA GLN A 227 -22.30 8.91 -1.36
C GLN A 227 -21.49 8.02 -0.42
N ARG A 228 -21.39 6.72 -0.73
CA ARG A 228 -20.64 5.76 0.09
C ARG A 228 -19.16 6.12 0.21
N ASN A 229 -18.52 6.53 -0.89
CA ASN A 229 -17.11 6.92 -0.88
C ASN A 229 -16.83 8.15 0.00
N VAL A 230 -17.68 9.17 -0.04
CA VAL A 230 -17.48 10.39 0.75
C VAL A 230 -17.54 10.09 2.24
N ILE A 231 -18.55 9.32 2.67
CA ILE A 231 -18.69 8.90 4.07
C ILE A 231 -17.51 8.06 4.52
N TYR A 232 -17.16 7.03 3.74
CA TYR A 232 -16.05 6.14 4.07
C TYR A 232 -14.73 6.92 4.19
N ARG A 233 -14.46 7.86 3.29
CA ARG A 233 -13.25 8.69 3.33
C ARG A 233 -13.24 9.68 4.49
N PHE A 234 -14.39 10.24 4.85
CA PHE A 234 -14.52 11.12 6.02
C PHE A 234 -14.15 10.36 7.29
N ILE A 235 -14.75 9.18 7.50
CA ILE A 235 -14.51 8.34 8.67
C ILE A 235 -13.04 7.89 8.75
N ASN A 236 -12.44 7.51 7.61
CA ASN A 236 -11.03 7.12 7.54
C ASN A 236 -10.06 8.33 7.54
N LYS A 237 -10.55 9.56 7.66
CA LYS A 237 -9.78 10.80 7.61
C LYS A 237 -8.86 10.90 6.39
N CYS A 238 -9.33 10.41 5.24
CA CYS A 238 -8.56 10.32 3.99
C CYS A 238 -9.23 11.06 2.82
N ILE A 239 -10.07 12.05 3.14
CA ILE A 239 -10.54 13.03 2.16
C ILE A 239 -9.37 13.94 1.77
N PRO A 240 -9.12 14.19 0.46
CA PRO A 240 -8.05 15.08 0.03
C PRO A 240 -8.45 16.56 0.17
N HIS A 241 -8.58 17.03 1.41
CA HIS A 241 -8.74 18.45 1.73
C HIS A 241 -7.40 19.19 1.61
N LEU A 242 -7.41 20.52 1.43
CA LEU A 242 -6.21 21.26 1.05
C LEU A 242 -5.13 21.25 2.14
N SER A 243 -5.49 21.26 3.44
CA SER A 243 -4.47 21.13 4.50
C SER A 243 -3.75 19.77 4.47
N LEU A 244 -4.45 18.69 4.08
CA LEU A 244 -3.82 17.39 3.89
C LEU A 244 -2.88 17.43 2.68
N LEU A 245 -3.35 18.00 1.56
CA LEU A 245 -2.58 18.09 0.32
C LEU A 245 -1.33 18.96 0.46
N HIS A 246 -1.43 20.11 1.13
CA HIS A 246 -0.30 20.98 1.48
C HIS A 246 0.76 20.21 2.28
N ARG A 247 0.32 19.40 3.25
CA ARG A 247 1.23 18.60 4.10
C ARG A 247 1.95 17.49 3.33
N ILE A 248 1.30 16.84 2.36
CA ILE A 248 1.88 15.68 1.64
C ILE A 248 2.56 16.06 0.31
N PHE A 249 2.17 17.17 -0.31
CA PHE A 249 2.70 17.68 -1.58
C PHE A 249 2.89 19.21 -1.51
N PRO A 250 3.78 19.72 -0.65
CA PRO A 250 3.94 21.16 -0.40
C PRO A 250 4.34 21.95 -1.66
N ASP A 251 5.08 21.33 -2.58
CA ASP A 251 5.49 21.97 -3.83
C ASP A 251 4.31 22.20 -4.81
N GLN A 252 3.24 21.42 -4.69
CA GLN A 252 2.06 21.51 -5.58
C GLN A 252 0.91 22.29 -4.93
N HIS A 253 0.84 22.26 -3.61
CA HIS A 253 -0.19 22.94 -2.83
C HIS A 253 0.53 23.83 -1.82
N THR A 254 0.78 25.09 -2.17
CA THR A 254 1.60 26.01 -1.36
C THR A 254 0.85 26.59 -0.15
N THR A 255 -0.47 26.45 -0.11
CA THR A 255 -1.33 26.96 0.96
C THR A 255 -2.27 25.86 1.44
N ASP A 256 -2.68 25.95 2.70
CA ASP A 256 -3.75 25.13 3.28
C ASP A 256 -5.11 25.85 3.33
N THR A 257 -5.18 27.11 2.89
CA THR A 257 -6.38 27.94 2.96
C THR A 257 -7.52 27.43 2.07
N CYS A 258 -8.73 27.34 2.62
CA CYS A 258 -9.89 26.84 1.89
C CYS A 258 -10.19 27.67 0.65
N VAL A 259 -10.28 27.00 -0.49
CA VAL A 259 -10.60 27.61 -1.80
C VAL A 259 -12.03 28.18 -1.89
N VAL A 260 -12.93 27.77 -0.98
CA VAL A 260 -14.34 28.18 -1.02
C VAL A 260 -14.58 29.47 -0.25
N CYS A 261 -13.99 29.63 0.93
CA CYS A 261 -14.19 30.81 1.77
C CYS A 261 -12.97 31.73 1.86
N SER A 262 -11.79 31.24 1.47
CA SER A 262 -10.51 31.96 1.52
C SER A 262 -10.13 32.52 2.89
N SER A 263 -10.76 32.08 3.97
CA SER A 263 -10.63 32.71 5.30
C SER A 263 -10.03 31.81 6.38
N ALA A 264 -10.01 30.49 6.18
CA ALA A 264 -9.53 29.53 7.18
C ALA A 264 -8.81 28.35 6.51
N SER A 265 -8.05 27.58 7.30
CA SER A 265 -7.41 26.34 6.85
C SER A 265 -8.47 25.29 6.49
N ASP A 266 -8.29 24.63 5.35
CA ASP A 266 -9.18 23.59 4.79
C ASP A 266 -8.94 22.24 5.47
N THR A 267 -9.30 22.15 6.75
CA THR A 267 -9.27 20.90 7.52
C THR A 267 -10.41 19.97 7.12
N LEU A 268 -10.38 18.71 7.57
CA LEU A 268 -11.44 17.73 7.30
C LEU A 268 -12.84 18.25 7.69
N ASP A 269 -12.95 18.86 8.88
CA ASP A 269 -14.22 19.41 9.38
C ASP A 269 -14.64 20.66 8.60
N HIS A 270 -13.68 21.53 8.25
CA HIS A 270 -13.94 22.71 7.43
C HIS A 270 -14.42 22.32 6.03
N PHE A 271 -13.77 21.33 5.42
CA PHE A 271 -13.99 20.87 4.06
C PHE A 271 -15.44 20.40 3.81
N LEU A 272 -16.09 19.77 4.79
CA LEU A 272 -17.47 19.27 4.66
C LEU A 272 -18.51 20.07 5.46
N PHE A 273 -18.14 20.70 6.57
CA PHE A 273 -19.11 21.22 7.54
C PHE A 273 -18.90 22.68 7.89
N ARG A 274 -17.70 23.07 8.33
CA ARG A 274 -17.46 24.35 9.01
C ARG A 274 -17.08 25.51 8.08
N CYS A 275 -16.81 25.24 6.80
CA CYS A 275 -16.67 26.30 5.80
C CYS A 275 -17.97 27.12 5.70
N PRO A 276 -17.96 28.47 5.78
CA PRO A 276 -19.20 29.26 5.91
C PRO A 276 -20.25 28.98 4.81
N PRO A 277 -19.92 28.93 3.51
CA PRO A 277 -20.90 28.52 2.49
C PRO A 277 -21.46 27.10 2.67
N LYS A 278 -20.67 26.16 3.21
CA LYS A 278 -21.09 24.78 3.45
C LYS A 278 -21.94 24.66 4.72
N ALA A 279 -21.61 25.45 5.75
CA ALA A 279 -22.42 25.58 6.95
C ALA A 279 -23.83 26.12 6.62
N LEU A 280 -23.93 27.07 5.68
CA LEU A 280 -25.23 27.56 5.19
C LEU A 280 -26.03 26.48 4.45
N VAL A 281 -25.38 25.59 3.68
CA VAL A 281 -26.05 24.41 3.11
C VAL A 281 -26.58 23.50 4.22
N TRP A 282 -25.76 23.19 5.23
CA TRP A 282 -26.19 22.37 6.37
C TRP A 282 -27.36 23.00 7.13
N GLN A 283 -27.33 24.31 7.37
CA GLN A 283 -28.44 25.02 7.98
C GLN A 283 -29.72 24.89 7.15
N GLY A 284 -29.64 25.09 5.83
CA GLY A 284 -30.77 24.89 4.93
C GLY A 284 -31.37 23.49 5.02
N ILE A 285 -30.52 22.45 5.03
CA ILE A 285 -30.95 21.06 5.18
C ILE A 285 -31.54 20.77 6.55
N ILE A 286 -30.97 21.34 7.62
CA ILE A 286 -31.51 21.19 8.98
C ILE A 286 -32.92 21.79 9.04
N PHE A 287 -33.10 23.02 8.54
CA PHE A 287 -34.40 23.68 8.56
C PHE A 287 -35.45 22.97 7.71
N GLU A 288 -35.06 22.47 6.54
CA GLU A 288 -35.99 21.89 5.57
C GLU A 288 -36.33 20.42 5.85
N PHE A 289 -35.36 19.62 6.32
CA PHE A 289 -35.51 18.16 6.37
C PHE A 289 -35.28 17.53 7.73
N LEU A 290 -34.51 18.16 8.62
CA LEU A 290 -34.19 17.58 9.93
C LEU A 290 -34.92 18.30 11.06
N TRP A 291 -34.82 17.81 12.29
CA TRP A 291 -35.39 18.53 13.42
C TRP A 291 -34.63 19.85 13.68
N PRO A 292 -35.31 20.99 13.95
CA PRO A 292 -34.65 22.30 14.05
C PRO A 292 -33.57 22.43 15.13
N THR A 293 -33.57 21.54 16.14
CA THR A 293 -32.56 21.54 17.21
C THR A 293 -31.29 20.77 16.83
N VAL A 294 -31.26 20.11 15.66
CA VAL A 294 -30.07 19.38 15.20
C VAL A 294 -28.95 20.37 14.90
N THR A 295 -27.77 20.09 15.42
CA THR A 295 -26.57 20.87 15.16
C THR A 295 -25.64 20.18 14.17
N ILE A 296 -24.67 20.93 13.63
CA ILE A 296 -23.59 20.35 12.81
C ILE A 296 -22.78 19.33 13.63
N ASP A 297 -22.61 19.54 14.94
CA ASP A 297 -21.91 18.60 15.82
C ASP A 297 -22.66 17.28 15.96
N ASP A 298 -23.99 17.32 16.09
CA ASP A 298 -24.83 16.11 16.12
C ASP A 298 -24.66 15.31 14.83
N ILE A 299 -24.67 15.99 13.68
CA ILE A 299 -24.46 15.37 12.37
C ILE A 299 -23.07 14.72 12.30
N CYS A 300 -22.02 15.44 12.68
CA CYS A 300 -20.65 14.94 12.68
C CYS A 300 -20.53 13.69 13.58
N HIS A 301 -21.07 13.76 14.80
CA HIS A 301 -21.06 12.66 15.75
C HIS A 301 -21.81 11.44 15.22
N SER A 302 -22.98 11.64 14.61
CA SER A 302 -23.77 10.56 14.01
C SER A 302 -23.05 9.86 12.87
N ILE A 303 -22.31 10.59 12.02
CA ILE A 303 -21.53 9.97 10.95
C ILE A 303 -20.33 9.20 11.50
N LEU A 304 -19.60 9.77 12.46
CA LEU A 304 -18.40 9.15 13.03
C LEU A 304 -18.69 7.90 13.86
N SER A 305 -19.92 7.76 14.38
CA SER A 305 -20.37 6.61 15.16
C SER A 305 -21.31 5.68 14.40
N PHE A 306 -21.81 6.10 13.23
CA PHE A 306 -22.97 5.52 12.55
C PHE A 306 -24.21 5.37 13.44
N ASN A 307 -24.33 6.21 14.48
CA ASN A 307 -25.50 6.28 15.34
C ASN A 307 -26.32 7.54 15.04
N PHE A 308 -27.43 7.36 14.33
CA PHE A 308 -28.32 8.45 13.91
C PHE A 308 -29.50 8.67 14.87
N TYR A 309 -29.51 8.04 16.05
CA TYR A 309 -30.64 8.12 16.97
C TYR A 309 -30.98 9.56 17.38
N ASN A 310 -29.98 10.39 17.66
CA ASN A 310 -30.18 11.78 18.07
C ASN A 310 -30.73 12.67 16.95
N ILE A 311 -30.55 12.27 15.69
CA ILE A 311 -31.02 13.00 14.53
C ILE A 311 -32.08 12.23 13.74
N ARG A 312 -32.72 11.23 14.36
CA ARG A 312 -33.61 10.26 13.68
C ARG A 312 -34.87 10.88 13.07
N TYR A 313 -35.30 12.02 13.58
CA TYR A 313 -36.52 12.68 13.14
C TYR A 313 -36.26 13.46 11.85
N SER A 314 -36.95 13.02 10.79
CA SER A 314 -37.01 13.70 9.50
C SER A 314 -38.35 14.44 9.40
N GLN A 315 -38.32 15.67 8.90
CA GLN A 315 -39.54 16.40 8.52
C GLN A 315 -40.17 15.79 7.25
N GLN A 316 -39.39 15.01 6.48
CA GLN A 316 -39.85 14.30 5.29
C GLN A 316 -40.07 12.82 5.63
N PRO A 317 -41.32 12.35 5.78
CA PRO A 317 -41.62 11.01 6.31
C PRO A 317 -41.14 9.87 5.41
N LEU A 318 -40.97 10.12 4.11
CA LEU A 318 -40.54 9.13 3.13
C LEU A 318 -39.03 8.86 3.16
N VAL A 319 -38.24 9.71 3.84
CA VAL A 319 -36.78 9.61 3.82
C VAL A 319 -36.19 9.66 5.22
N PRO A 320 -35.49 8.60 5.65
CA PRO A 320 -34.72 8.61 6.88
C PRO A 320 -33.64 9.71 6.89
N SER A 321 -33.47 10.35 8.04
CA SER A 321 -32.51 11.45 8.23
C SER A 321 -31.06 11.09 7.88
N HIS A 322 -30.64 9.85 8.13
CA HIS A 322 -29.30 9.39 7.80
C HIS A 322 -29.03 9.44 6.28
N LEU A 323 -30.03 9.16 5.43
CA LEU A 323 -29.89 9.28 3.99
C LEU A 323 -29.79 10.74 3.55
N ILE A 324 -30.61 11.63 4.13
CA ILE A 324 -30.52 13.08 3.90
C ILE A 324 -29.11 13.59 4.22
N VAL A 325 -28.53 13.19 5.35
CA VAL A 325 -27.16 13.56 5.73
C VAL A 325 -26.14 13.04 4.72
N MET A 326 -26.25 11.79 4.30
CA MET A 326 -25.30 11.18 3.36
C MET A 326 -25.39 11.79 1.95
N ILE A 327 -26.60 12.09 1.47
CA ILE A 327 -26.85 12.82 0.22
C ILE A 327 -26.26 14.23 0.29
N THR A 328 -26.45 14.92 1.42
CA THR A 328 -25.94 16.27 1.63
C THR A 328 -24.41 16.31 1.58
N MET A 329 -23.73 15.42 2.30
CA MET A 329 -22.26 15.31 2.24
C MET A 329 -21.76 15.04 0.82
N ALA A 330 -22.44 14.16 0.08
CA ALA A 330 -22.07 13.84 -1.30
C ALA A 330 -22.21 15.07 -2.21
N ASN A 331 -23.28 15.85 -2.07
CA ASN A 331 -23.51 17.05 -2.87
C ASN A 331 -22.53 18.18 -2.54
N ILE A 332 -22.21 18.40 -1.26
CA ILE A 332 -21.17 19.34 -0.83
C ILE A 332 -19.82 18.95 -1.42
N TRP A 333 -19.46 17.66 -1.34
CA TRP A 333 -18.23 17.13 -1.93
C TRP A 333 -18.20 17.32 -3.46
N ARG A 334 -19.29 16.98 -4.17
CA ARG A 334 -19.38 17.18 -5.63
C ARG A 334 -19.21 18.64 -6.01
N ALA A 335 -19.87 19.55 -5.30
CA ALA A 335 -19.77 20.99 -5.56
C ALA A 335 -18.37 21.53 -5.27
N HIS A 336 -17.71 21.06 -4.20
CA HIS A 336 -16.31 21.39 -3.94
C HIS A 336 -15.42 20.96 -5.11
N TYR A 337 -15.51 19.72 -5.58
CA TYR A 337 -14.63 19.27 -6.66
C TYR A 337 -14.99 19.84 -8.04
N ARG A 338 -16.25 20.26 -8.26
CA ARG A 338 -16.61 21.06 -9.44
C ARG A 338 -15.93 22.43 -9.43
N LEU A 339 -15.72 23.04 -8.26
CA LEU A 339 -14.90 24.25 -8.15
C LEU A 339 -13.44 23.95 -8.54
N ILE A 340 -12.85 22.91 -7.95
CA ILE A 340 -11.43 22.58 -8.19
C ILE A 340 -11.14 22.20 -9.65
N PHE A 341 -11.94 21.29 -10.22
CA PHE A 341 -11.62 20.72 -11.54
C PHE A 341 -12.29 21.46 -12.69
N ASN A 342 -13.48 22.03 -12.47
CA ASN A 342 -14.27 22.66 -13.52
C ASN A 342 -14.39 24.18 -13.35
N GLN A 343 -13.72 24.77 -12.35
CA GLN A 343 -13.77 26.21 -12.04
C GLN A 343 -15.20 26.73 -11.83
N LYS A 344 -16.12 25.87 -11.39
CA LYS A 344 -17.51 26.25 -11.12
C LYS A 344 -17.67 26.68 -9.67
N ALA A 345 -18.10 27.93 -9.46
CA ALA A 345 -18.32 28.50 -8.14
C ALA A 345 -19.20 27.62 -7.23
N PHE A 346 -18.91 27.64 -5.93
CA PHE A 346 -19.71 26.94 -4.93
C PHE A 346 -20.97 27.75 -4.62
N GLU A 347 -22.05 27.46 -5.33
CA GLU A 347 -23.34 28.15 -5.20
C GLU A 347 -24.28 27.42 -4.23
N ILE A 348 -24.59 28.04 -3.08
CA ILE A 348 -25.39 27.44 -1.99
C ILE A 348 -26.75 26.96 -2.50
N THR A 349 -27.48 27.83 -3.22
CA THR A 349 -28.82 27.52 -3.76
C THR A 349 -28.78 26.37 -4.76
N ALA A 350 -27.74 26.31 -5.60
CA ALA A 350 -27.59 25.21 -6.55
C ALA A 350 -27.30 23.89 -5.83
N VAL A 351 -26.49 23.90 -4.76
CA VAL A 351 -26.22 22.71 -3.95
C VAL A 351 -27.50 22.22 -3.27
N LEU A 352 -28.28 23.12 -2.64
CA LEU A 352 -29.57 22.78 -2.02
C LEU A 352 -30.55 22.18 -3.04
N ASN A 353 -30.67 22.77 -4.23
CA ASN A 353 -31.53 22.24 -5.29
C ASN A 353 -31.10 20.84 -5.75
N ASN A 354 -29.80 20.58 -5.89
CA ASN A 354 -29.32 19.23 -6.22
C ASN A 354 -29.62 18.22 -5.10
N ILE A 355 -29.53 18.62 -3.83
CA ILE A 355 -29.87 17.76 -2.70
C ILE A 355 -31.36 17.40 -2.74
N ARG A 356 -32.25 18.38 -2.97
CA ARG A 356 -33.70 18.14 -3.13
C ARG A 356 -34.00 17.16 -4.27
N LEU A 357 -33.34 17.34 -5.42
CA LEU A 357 -33.49 16.46 -6.57
C LEU A 357 -33.02 15.04 -6.27
N ASP A 358 -31.86 14.88 -5.62
CA ASP A 358 -31.35 13.56 -5.24
C ASP A 358 -32.24 12.87 -4.19
N ILE A 359 -32.84 13.63 -3.26
CA ILE A 359 -33.82 13.12 -2.29
C ILE A 359 -35.09 12.65 -3.00
N ASN A 360 -35.66 13.46 -3.89
CA ASN A 360 -36.87 13.08 -4.62
C ASN A 360 -36.63 11.86 -5.51
N LYS A 361 -35.50 11.82 -6.20
CA LYS A 361 -35.12 10.66 -7.02
C LYS A 361 -35.05 9.38 -6.20
N MET A 362 -34.51 9.44 -4.98
CA MET A 362 -34.45 8.28 -4.09
C MET A 362 -35.85 7.83 -3.63
N ILE A 363 -36.75 8.78 -3.34
CA ILE A 363 -38.15 8.48 -3.03
C ILE A 363 -38.81 7.75 -4.21
N ASP A 364 -38.63 8.27 -5.43
CA ASP A 364 -39.22 7.68 -6.63
C ASP A 364 -38.69 6.26 -6.88
N GLU A 365 -37.37 6.06 -6.71
CA GLU A 365 -36.74 4.74 -6.84
C GLU A 365 -37.27 3.76 -5.77
N ASP A 366 -37.36 4.16 -4.50
CA ASP A 366 -37.87 3.30 -3.43
C ASP A 366 -39.36 2.96 -3.62
N GLN A 367 -40.17 3.88 -4.13
CA GLN A 367 -41.58 3.60 -4.45
C GLN A 367 -41.73 2.55 -5.54
N VAL A 368 -40.92 2.61 -6.60
CA VAL A 368 -40.95 1.59 -7.67
C VAL A 368 -40.58 0.20 -7.14
N HIS A 369 -39.60 0.11 -6.23
CA HIS A 369 -39.19 -1.17 -5.65
C HIS A 369 -40.22 -1.75 -4.66
N ASN A 370 -41.08 -0.92 -4.06
CA ASN A 370 -42.16 -1.36 -3.17
C ASN A 370 -43.43 -1.82 -3.93
N MET A 371 -43.51 -1.61 -5.24
CA MET A 371 -44.65 -2.03 -6.08
C MET A 371 -44.43 -3.39 -6.78
N ILE A 372 -43.28 -4.02 -6.58
CA ILE A 372 -42.91 -5.37 -7.07
C ILE A 372 -42.83 -6.29 -5.86
#